data_AF-A0A7I9YJ80-F1
#
_entry.id   AF-A0A7I9YJ80-F1
#
_cell.length_a   1.000
_cell.length_b   1.000
_cell.length_c   1.000
_cell.angle_alpha   90.00
_cell.angle_beta   90.00
_cell.angle_gamma   90.00
#
_symmetry.space_group_name_H-M   'P 1'
#
loop_
_entity.id
_entity.type
_entity.pdbx_description
1 polymer ?
#
loop_
_entity_poly.entity_id
_entity_poly.type
_entity_poly.pdbx_seq_one_letter_code
_entity_poly.pdbx_strand_id
1 'polypeptide(L)'
;MNPEGPCLCVAVSRRVLPRVSGQDLWEQVFAPANLAVALGRVERNRGAAGVDGVSAQELRNWCRDNWAGVREALDAGTYRPMPVRQVMIPKPDGGQRKLGVPTVLDRLIQQAIAQC
;
A
#
# COMPACT_ATOMS: atom_id res chain seq x y z
N MET A 1 30.69 38.56 -16.79
CA MET A 1 30.19 39.02 -15.48
C MET A 1 28.79 38.46 -15.33
N ASN A 2 28.53 37.79 -14.20
CA ASN A 2 27.56 36.70 -13.97
C ASN A 2 26.12 36.87 -14.51
N PRO A 3 25.41 35.73 -14.64
CA PRO A 3 24.20 35.63 -13.85
C PRO A 3 24.16 34.36 -12.99
N GLU A 4 23.91 34.59 -11.70
CA GLU A 4 23.45 33.57 -10.76
C GLU A 4 22.04 33.10 -11.17
N GLY A 5 21.83 31.79 -11.13
CA GLY A 5 20.52 31.15 -11.27
C GLY A 5 20.37 30.10 -10.19
N PRO A 6 19.23 30.03 -9.48
CA PRO A 6 19.13 29.35 -8.20
C PRO A 6 19.19 27.83 -8.35
N CYS A 7 20.03 27.18 -7.51
CA CYS A 7 19.95 25.75 -7.27
C CYS A 7 18.63 25.46 -6.57
N LEU A 8 17.67 24.86 -7.28
CA LEU A 8 16.37 24.49 -6.76
C LEU A 8 16.53 23.30 -5.80
N CYS A 9 17.00 23.57 -4.59
CA CYS A 9 16.81 22.66 -3.46
C CYS A 9 15.30 22.62 -3.19
N VAL A 10 14.63 21.57 -3.66
CA VAL A 10 13.24 21.32 -3.28
C VAL A 10 13.26 21.04 -1.79
N ALA A 11 12.88 22.05 -1.00
CA ALA A 11 12.62 21.90 0.41
C ALA A 11 11.51 20.86 0.56
N VAL A 12 11.88 19.65 0.98
CA VAL A 12 10.90 18.67 1.47
C VAL A 12 10.36 19.27 2.76
N SER A 13 9.25 20.00 2.62
CA SER A 13 8.49 20.50 3.76
C SER A 13 8.07 19.29 4.59
N ARG A 14 8.83 19.01 5.65
CA ARG A 14 8.45 18.04 6.67
C ARG A 14 7.17 18.59 7.29
N ARG A 15 6.02 18.07 6.84
CA ARG A 15 4.77 18.25 7.56
C ARG A 15 5.02 17.74 8.98
N VAL A 16 5.05 18.66 9.94
CA VAL A 16 4.87 18.31 11.34
C VAL A 16 3.41 17.87 11.46
N LEU A 17 3.19 16.56 11.40
CA LEU A 17 1.88 16.00 11.70
C LEU A 17 1.63 16.23 13.19
N PRO A 18 0.44 16.71 13.59
CA PRO A 18 0.10 16.86 15.00
C PRO A 18 0.28 15.53 15.74
N ARG A 19 0.50 15.55 17.05
CA ARG A 19 0.50 14.30 17.84
C ARG A 19 -0.90 13.68 17.79
N VAL A 20 -1.04 12.67 16.95
CA VAL A 20 -2.26 11.88 16.73
C VAL A 20 -2.38 10.84 17.86
N SER A 21 -3.53 10.75 18.52
CA SER A 21 -3.77 9.64 19.46
C SER A 21 -3.93 8.31 18.69
N GLY A 22 -3.74 7.15 19.33
CA GLY A 22 -3.79 5.86 18.62
C GLY A 22 -5.11 5.61 17.87
N GLN A 23 -6.25 6.09 18.41
CA GLN A 23 -7.56 6.00 17.78
C GLN A 23 -7.68 6.93 16.56
N ASP A 24 -7.11 8.13 16.65
CA ASP A 24 -7.07 9.07 15.53
C ASP A 24 -6.20 8.54 14.38
N LEU A 25 -5.17 7.73 14.67
CA LEU A 25 -4.29 7.14 13.65
C LEU A 25 -5.03 6.04 12.88
N TRP A 26 -5.77 5.19 13.56
CA TRP A 26 -6.51 4.10 12.93
C TRP A 26 -7.55 4.62 11.92
N GLU A 27 -8.30 5.65 12.30
CA GLU A 27 -9.25 6.29 11.39
C GLU A 27 -8.56 6.98 10.22
N GLN A 28 -7.37 7.56 10.43
CA GLN A 28 -6.58 8.14 9.34
C GLN A 28 -6.08 7.09 8.35
N VAL A 29 -5.61 5.93 8.84
CA VAL A 29 -5.14 4.82 8.00
C VAL A 29 -6.24 4.38 7.03
N PHE A 30 -7.47 4.19 7.52
CA PHE A 30 -8.58 3.71 6.70
C PHE A 30 -9.50 4.82 6.19
N ALA A 31 -9.09 6.08 6.28
CA ALA A 31 -9.82 7.20 5.71
C ALA A 31 -9.97 7.02 4.19
N PRO A 32 -11.13 7.34 3.59
CA PRO A 32 -11.35 7.18 2.15
C PRO A 32 -10.28 7.86 1.28
N ALA A 33 -9.80 9.03 1.71
CA ALA A 33 -8.74 9.76 1.03
C ALA A 33 -7.40 9.01 1.05
N ASN A 34 -7.00 8.42 2.19
CA ASN A 34 -5.76 7.65 2.28
C ASN A 34 -5.85 6.35 1.47
N LEU A 35 -6.99 5.64 1.56
CA LEU A 35 -7.23 4.42 0.80
C LEU A 35 -7.22 4.66 -0.71
N ALA A 36 -7.74 5.78 -1.20
CA ALA A 36 -7.68 6.12 -2.62
C ALA A 36 -6.23 6.30 -3.10
N VAL A 37 -5.39 6.97 -2.32
CA VAL A 37 -3.95 7.13 -2.64
C VAL A 37 -3.22 5.78 -2.55
N ALA A 38 -3.52 4.97 -1.53
CA ALA A 38 -2.97 3.64 -1.36
C ALA A 38 -3.31 2.72 -2.54
N LEU A 39 -4.58 2.69 -2.94
CA LEU A 39 -5.05 1.92 -4.09
C LEU A 39 -4.35 2.36 -5.38
N GLY A 40 -4.25 3.67 -5.63
CA GLY A 40 -3.55 4.18 -6.80
C GLY A 40 -2.08 3.76 -6.87
N ARG A 41 -1.39 3.70 -5.72
CA ARG A 41 0.00 3.18 -5.64
C ARG A 41 0.07 1.69 -5.93
N VAL A 42 -0.84 0.90 -5.37
CA VAL A 42 -0.91 -0.56 -5.62
C VAL A 42 -1.21 -0.86 -7.09
N GLU A 43 -2.16 -0.15 -7.69
CA GLU A 43 -2.49 -0.23 -9.13
C GLU A 43 -1.27 0.14 -9.99
N ARG A 44 -0.56 1.23 -9.65
CA ARG A 44 0.63 1.69 -10.39
C ARG A 44 1.80 0.70 -10.32
N ASN A 45 1.96 -0.02 -9.21
CA ASN A 45 3.06 -0.97 -9.04
C ASN A 45 2.90 -2.22 -9.91
N ARG A 46 1.71 -2.51 -10.45
CA ARG A 46 1.43 -3.63 -11.37
C ARG A 46 1.97 -4.97 -10.87
N GLY A 47 2.01 -5.16 -9.54
CA GLY A 47 2.52 -6.37 -8.92
C GLY A 47 1.62 -7.57 -9.23
N ALA A 48 2.21 -8.76 -9.31
CA ALA A 48 1.48 -9.99 -9.55
C ALA A 48 0.40 -10.25 -8.48
N ALA A 49 -0.62 -11.04 -8.85
CA ALA A 49 -1.66 -11.48 -7.94
C ALA A 49 -1.09 -12.31 -6.78
N GLY A 50 -1.81 -12.32 -5.65
CA GLY A 50 -1.50 -13.15 -4.49
C GLY A 50 -1.92 -14.60 -4.69
N VAL A 51 -2.17 -15.30 -3.57
CA VAL A 51 -2.64 -16.71 -3.60
C VAL A 51 -4.10 -16.82 -4.04
N ASP A 52 -4.86 -15.74 -3.90
CA ASP A 52 -6.27 -15.58 -4.24
C ASP A 52 -6.52 -15.32 -5.73
N GLY A 53 -5.46 -15.03 -6.50
CA GLY A 53 -5.55 -14.79 -7.94
C GLY A 53 -6.13 -13.42 -8.33
N VAL A 54 -6.65 -12.63 -7.38
CA VAL A 54 -7.20 -11.30 -7.65
C VAL A 54 -6.07 -10.37 -8.12
N SER A 55 -6.30 -9.67 -9.22
CA SER A 55 -5.36 -8.70 -9.79
C SER A 55 -5.55 -7.29 -9.21
N ALA A 56 -4.57 -6.41 -9.45
CA ALA A 56 -4.66 -5.02 -9.01
C ALA A 56 -5.81 -4.26 -9.70
N GLN A 57 -6.15 -4.65 -10.94
CA GLN A 57 -7.25 -4.06 -11.70
C GLN A 57 -8.62 -4.47 -11.16
N GLU A 58 -8.75 -5.69 -10.64
CA GLU A 58 -10.01 -6.22 -10.10
C GLU A 58 -10.30 -5.72 -8.68
N LEU A 59 -9.26 -5.34 -7.93
CA LEU A 59 -9.37 -4.96 -6.53
C LEU A 59 -10.42 -3.87 -6.27
N ARG A 60 -10.52 -2.87 -7.15
CA ARG A 60 -11.49 -1.78 -6.98
C ARG A 60 -12.93 -2.28 -6.95
N ASN A 61 -13.28 -3.18 -7.86
CA ASN A 61 -14.62 -3.77 -7.90
C ASN A 61 -14.82 -4.70 -6.72
N TRP A 62 -13.83 -5.55 -6.43
CA TRP A 62 -13.88 -6.43 -5.27
C TRP A 62 -14.12 -5.67 -3.96
N CYS A 63 -13.44 -4.53 -3.75
CA CYS A 63 -13.64 -3.69 -2.57
C CYS A 63 -15.05 -3.10 -2.48
N ARG A 64 -15.72 -2.80 -3.61
CA ARG A 64 -17.10 -2.28 -3.55
C ARG A 64 -18.05 -3.26 -2.87
N ASP A 65 -17.82 -4.55 -3.08
CA ASP A 65 -18.71 -5.60 -2.58
C ASP A 65 -18.26 -6.12 -1.20
N ASN A 66 -16.96 -6.09 -0.90
CA ASN A 66 -16.38 -6.79 0.26
C ASN A 66 -15.79 -5.87 1.33
N TRP A 67 -15.56 -4.58 1.05
CA TRP A 67 -14.81 -3.71 1.97
C TRP A 67 -15.47 -3.55 3.34
N ALA A 68 -16.81 -3.54 3.41
CA ALA A 68 -17.52 -3.41 4.69
C ALA A 68 -17.14 -4.53 5.67
N GLY A 69 -17.14 -5.79 5.22
CA GLY A 69 -16.73 -6.92 6.06
C GLY A 69 -15.24 -6.92 6.41
N VAL A 70 -14.38 -6.46 5.48
CA VAL A 70 -12.95 -6.28 5.77
C VAL A 70 -12.74 -5.22 6.84
N ARG A 71 -13.42 -4.08 6.76
CA ARG A 71 -13.34 -3.00 7.75
C ARG A 71 -13.82 -3.46 9.11
N GLU A 72 -14.95 -4.16 9.18
CA GLU A 72 -15.46 -4.73 10.43
C GLU A 72 -14.45 -5.68 11.09
N ALA A 73 -13.84 -6.59 10.30
CA ALA A 73 -12.83 -7.51 10.81
C ALA A 73 -11.55 -6.79 11.27
N LEU A 74 -11.16 -5.71 10.59
CA LEU A 74 -10.03 -4.87 10.98
C LEU A 74 -10.32 -4.17 12.31
N ASP A 75 -11.48 -3.53 12.46
CA ASP A 75 -11.89 -2.82 13.67
C ASP A 75 -12.03 -3.77 14.86
N ALA A 76 -12.49 -5.01 14.63
CA ALA A 76 -12.58 -6.05 15.65
C ALA A 76 -11.23 -6.75 15.97
N GLY A 77 -10.16 -6.46 15.24
CA GLY A 77 -8.86 -7.14 15.39
C GLY A 77 -8.87 -8.62 14.95
N THR A 78 -9.90 -9.05 14.23
CA THR A 78 -10.09 -10.42 13.76
C THR A 78 -9.59 -10.64 12.34
N TYR A 79 -9.24 -9.58 11.60
CA TYR A 79 -8.64 -9.69 10.28
C TYR A 79 -7.40 -10.58 10.30
N ARG A 80 -7.30 -11.49 9.32
CA ARG A 80 -6.15 -12.38 9.14
C ARG A 80 -5.65 -12.22 7.69
N PRO A 81 -4.44 -11.67 7.50
CA PRO A 81 -3.82 -11.59 6.18
C PRO A 81 -3.69 -12.97 5.54
N MET A 82 -3.82 -13.03 4.23
CA MET A 82 -3.67 -14.31 3.52
C MET A 82 -2.19 -14.71 3.43
N PRO A 83 -1.89 -16.01 3.29
CA PRO A 83 -0.53 -16.47 3.05
C PRO A 83 0.08 -15.80 1.81
N VAL A 84 1.39 -15.54 1.84
CA VAL A 84 2.09 -14.98 0.68
C VAL A 84 2.33 -16.05 -0.38
N ARG A 85 2.10 -15.71 -1.66
CA ARG A 85 2.42 -16.58 -2.78
C ARG A 85 3.92 -16.58 -3.04
N GLN A 86 4.53 -17.75 -3.14
CA GLN A 86 5.97 -17.88 -3.42
C GLN A 86 6.21 -17.86 -4.93
N VAL A 87 7.13 -17.00 -5.38
CA VAL A 87 7.54 -16.90 -6.77
C VAL A 87 9.06 -16.97 -6.86
N MET A 88 9.57 -17.80 -7.77
CA MET A 88 10.99 -17.85 -8.09
C MET A 88 11.27 -16.91 -9.25
N ILE A 89 12.15 -15.93 -9.05
CA ILE A 89 12.55 -14.96 -10.07
C ILE A 89 14.05 -15.17 -10.37
N PRO A 90 14.46 -15.30 -11.64
CA PRO A 90 15.86 -15.43 -12.00
C PRO A 90 16.65 -14.17 -11.62
N LYS A 91 17.89 -14.34 -11.16
CA LYS A 91 18.81 -13.21 -10.99
C LYS A 91 19.59 -12.95 -12.29
N PRO A 92 20.06 -11.71 -12.54
CA PRO A 92 20.86 -11.39 -13.73
C PRO A 92 22.18 -12.15 -13.83
N ASP A 93 22.79 -12.49 -12.68
CA ASP A 93 24.08 -13.16 -12.53
C ASP A 93 23.98 -14.69 -12.40
N GLY A 94 22.77 -15.25 -12.50
CA GLY A 94 22.49 -16.67 -12.32
C GLY A 94 21.87 -17.02 -10.96
N GLY A 95 21.20 -18.17 -10.91
CA GLY A 95 20.41 -18.59 -9.75
C GLY A 95 19.05 -17.91 -9.66
N GLN A 96 18.35 -18.13 -8.54
CA GLN A 96 16.98 -17.65 -8.34
C GLN A 96 16.83 -16.93 -7.00
N ARG A 97 15.98 -15.89 -6.98
CA ARG A 97 15.48 -15.23 -5.78
C ARG A 97 14.06 -15.70 -5.50
N LYS A 98 13.82 -16.16 -4.28
CA LYS A 98 12.48 -16.43 -3.76
C LYS A 98 11.83 -15.11 -3.34
N LEU A 99 10.64 -14.82 -3.87
CA LEU A 99 9.84 -13.64 -3.55
C LEU A 99 8.50 -14.09 -2.96
N GLY A 100 8.10 -13.45 -1.85
CA GLY A 100 6.75 -13.56 -1.31
C GLY A 100 5.87 -12.45 -1.89
N VAL A 101 4.76 -12.82 -2.52
CA VAL A 101 3.78 -11.90 -3.11
C VAL A 101 2.50 -11.99 -2.27
N PRO A 102 2.19 -10.97 -1.43
CA PRO A 102 0.93 -10.92 -0.69
C PRO A 102 -0.27 -10.73 -1.64
N THR A 103 -1.49 -10.88 -1.14
CA THR A 103 -2.69 -10.50 -1.92
C THR A 103 -2.73 -9.00 -2.17
N VAL A 104 -3.52 -8.60 -3.16
CA VAL A 104 -3.63 -7.17 -3.50
C VAL A 104 -4.32 -6.40 -2.37
N LEU A 105 -5.30 -7.02 -1.70
CA LEU A 105 -5.94 -6.45 -0.52
C LEU A 105 -4.95 -6.25 0.63
N ASP A 106 -4.12 -7.26 0.93
CA ASP A 106 -3.09 -7.15 1.97
C ASP A 106 -2.12 -6.01 1.65
N ARG A 107 -1.72 -5.87 0.38
CA ARG A 107 -0.86 -4.76 -0.07
C ARG A 107 -1.55 -3.42 0.05
N LEU A 108 -2.84 -3.31 -0.22
CA LEU A 108 -3.61 -2.09 -0.01
C LEU A 108 -3.59 -1.67 1.46
N ILE A 109 -3.86 -2.60 2.37
CA ILE A 109 -3.87 -2.35 3.81
C ILE A 109 -2.47 -1.95 4.29
N GLN A 110 -1.43 -2.69 3.91
CA GLN A 110 -0.03 -2.36 4.24
C GLN A 110 0.37 -0.98 3.69
N GLN A 111 -0.03 -0.68 2.45
CA GLN A 111 0.28 0.59 1.81
C GLN A 111 -0.46 1.74 2.48
N ALA A 112 -1.69 1.54 2.96
CA ALA A 112 -2.44 2.54 3.73
C ALA A 112 -1.76 2.83 5.07
N ILE A 113 -1.34 1.79 5.79
CA ILE A 113 -0.59 1.91 7.06
C ILE A 113 0.72 2.67 6.85
N ALA A 114 1.48 2.33 5.80
CA ALA A 114 2.79 2.92 5.53
C ALA A 114 2.76 4.41 5.09
N GLN A 115 1.57 4.97 4.83
CA GLN A 115 1.40 6.36 4.41
C GLN A 115 1.08 7.32 5.55
N CYS A 116 0.75 6.80 6.73
CA CYS A 116 0.34 7.59 7.90
C CYS A 116 1.51 7.84 8.86
#